data_AF-A0A7V7C3K4-F1
#
_entry.id   AF-A0A7V7C3K4-F1
#
_cell.length_a   1.000
_cell.length_b   1.000
_cell.length_c   1.000
_cell.angle_alpha   90.00
_cell.angle_beta   90.00
_cell.angle_gamma   90.00
#
_symmetry.space_group_name_H-M   'P 1'
#
loop_
_entity.id
_entity.type
_entity.pdbx_description
1 polymer ?
#
loop_
_entity_poly.entity_id
_entity_poly.type
_entity_poly.pdbx_seq_one_letter_code
_entity_poly.pdbx_strand_id
1 'polypeptide(L)' 'GTYKRLKITGSGKVMRGRPGTSHLAPGKTQKRIRHLRKEATVSAADLKRIKKQVASYK' A
#
# COMPACT_ATOMS: atom_id res chain seq x y z
N GLY A 1 -5.55 12.48 2.01
CA GLY A 1 -4.26 12.66 2.71
C GLY A 1 -3.53 11.33 2.82
N THR A 2 -2.20 11.36 2.80
CA THR A 2 -1.30 10.18 2.80
C THR A 2 -1.61 9.24 3.97
N TYR A 3 -1.91 9.78 5.15
CA TYR A 3 -2.32 9.01 6.33
C TYR A 3 -3.57 8.13 6.09
N LYS A 4 -4.57 8.63 5.36
CA LYS A 4 -5.80 7.85 5.05
C LYS A 4 -5.54 6.64 4.14
N ARG A 5 -4.40 6.59 3.45
CA ARG A 5 -4.06 5.56 2.45
C ARG A 5 -3.13 4.47 2.99
N LEU A 6 -2.60 4.66 4.19
CA LEU A 6 -1.57 3.81 4.79
C LEU A 6 -2.09 3.25 6.11
N LYS A 7 -1.74 2.00 6.38
CA LYS A 7 -2.04 1.33 7.65
C LYS A 7 -0.74 1.01 8.37
N ILE A 8 -0.65 1.32 9.66
CA ILE A 8 0.49 0.96 10.51
C ILE A 8 0.08 -0.28 11.32
N THR A 9 0.87 -1.35 11.23
CA THR A 9 0.62 -2.57 12.05
C THR A 9 1.12 -2.37 13.47
N GLY A 10 0.68 -3.21 14.42
CA GLY A 10 1.21 -3.18 15.79
C GLY A 10 2.72 -3.43 15.90
N SER A 11 3.31 -4.05 14.88
CA SER A 11 4.77 -4.22 14.72
C SER A 11 5.48 -3.07 14.00
N GLY A 12 4.78 -1.97 13.71
CA GLY A 12 5.37 -0.76 13.09
C GLY A 12 5.58 -0.83 11.57
N LYS A 13 5.10 -1.88 10.90
CA LYS A 13 5.19 -2.01 9.43
C LYS A 13 4.14 -1.12 8.78
N VAL A 14 4.54 -0.46 7.68
CA VAL A 14 3.63 0.37 6.88
C VAL A 14 3.07 -0.45 5.73
N MET A 15 1.75 -0.63 5.73
CA MET A 15 0.98 -1.35 4.72
C MET A 15 0.27 -0.38 3.77
N ARG A 16 0.13 -0.81 2.52
CA ARG A 16 -0.54 -0.08 1.43
C ARG A 16 -1.39 -1.02 0.57
N GLY A 17 -2.47 -0.48 0.01
CA GLY A 17 -3.19 -1.12 -1.09
C GLY A 17 -2.35 -1.12 -2.39
N ARG A 18 -2.57 -2.10 -3.25
CA ARG A 18 -1.96 -2.15 -4.58
C ARG A 18 -2.90 -1.47 -5.60
N PRO A 19 -2.38 -0.61 -6.49
CA PRO A 19 -3.19 0.01 -7.53
C PRO A 19 -3.48 -0.96 -8.67
N GLY A 20 -4.44 -0.60 -9.53
CA GLY A 20 -4.68 -1.32 -10.79
C GLY A 20 -5.88 -2.27 -10.77
N THR A 21 -6.81 -2.12 -9.84
CA THR A 21 -8.12 -2.83 -9.86
C THR A 21 -9.27 -1.95 -10.35
N SER A 22 -9.10 -0.63 -10.43
CA SER A 22 -10.19 0.32 -10.73
C SER A 22 -10.55 0.41 -12.22
N HIS A 23 -9.55 0.48 -13.11
CA HIS A 23 -9.76 0.61 -14.56
C HIS A 23 -8.89 -0.40 -15.32
N LEU A 24 -9.41 -0.90 -16.45
CA LEU A 24 -8.81 -1.98 -17.26
C LEU A 24 -8.55 -3.26 -16.46
N ALA A 25 -9.27 -3.48 -15.37
CA ALA A 25 -9.25 -4.74 -14.63
C ALA A 25 -9.70 -5.95 -15.48
N PRO A 26 -10.66 -5.84 -16.42
CA PRO A 26 -11.07 -6.95 -17.27
C PRO A 26 -9.94 -7.52 -18.16
N GLY A 27 -9.03 -6.67 -18.64
CA GLY A 27 -7.87 -7.10 -19.46
C GLY A 27 -6.72 -7.71 -18.65
N LYS A 28 -6.93 -8.04 -17.38
CA LYS A 28 -5.90 -8.59 -16.48
C LYS A 28 -6.22 -10.06 -16.23
N THR A 29 -5.20 -10.90 -16.15
CA THR A 29 -5.40 -12.28 -15.72
C THR A 29 -5.99 -12.32 -14.31
N GLN A 30 -6.87 -13.30 -14.04
CA GLN A 30 -7.51 -13.46 -12.74
C GLN A 30 -6.49 -13.60 -11.59
N LYS A 31 -5.36 -14.27 -11.86
CA LYS A 31 -4.22 -14.37 -10.94
C LYS A 31 -3.65 -13.00 -10.57
N ARG A 32 -3.45 -12.12 -11.56
CA ARG A 32 -2.96 -10.75 -11.33
C ARG A 32 -3.96 -9.95 -10.48
N ILE A 33 -5.24 -10.01 -10.81
CA ILE A 33 -6.29 -9.31 -10.04
C ILE A 33 -6.29 -9.78 -8.58
N ARG A 34 -6.22 -11.10 -8.33
CA ARG A 34 -6.17 -11.66 -6.97
C ARG A 34 -4.96 -11.17 -6.17
N HIS A 35 -3.81 -11.01 -6.80
CA HIS A 35 -2.63 -10.44 -6.14
C HIS A 35 -2.81 -8.94 -5.84
N LEU A 36 -3.38 -8.18 -6.77
CA LEU A 36 -3.62 -6.74 -6.60
C LEU A 36 -4.67 -6.44 -5.51
N ARG A 37 -5.59 -7.37 -5.22
CA ARG A 37 -6.55 -7.22 -4.11
C ARG A 37 -5.91 -7.29 -2.72
N LYS A 38 -4.74 -7.94 -2.59
CA LYS A 38 -4.06 -8.11 -1.30
C LYS A 38 -3.18 -6.90 -1.00
N GLU A 39 -3.23 -6.43 0.24
CA GLU A 39 -2.32 -5.40 0.75
C GLU A 39 -0.87 -5.87 0.72
N ALA A 40 0.06 -4.91 0.71
CA ALA A 40 1.50 -5.17 0.73
C ALA A 40 2.22 -4.15 1.61
N THR A 41 3.39 -4.54 2.10
CA THR A 41 4.32 -3.63 2.78
C THR A 41 4.91 -2.64 1.79
N VAL A 42 5.18 -1.42 2.26
CA VAL A 42 5.94 -0.42 1.51
C VAL A 42 7.38 -0.88 1.31
N SER A 43 7.98 -0.51 0.18
CA SER A 43 9.40 -0.80 -0.13
C SER A 43 10.34 -0.14 0.89
N ALA A 44 11.51 -0.73 1.12
CA ALA A 44 12.49 -0.14 2.05
C ALA A 44 12.93 1.28 1.65
N ALA A 45 13.04 1.54 0.33
CA ALA A 45 13.45 2.83 -0.20
C ALA A 45 12.45 3.96 0.12
N ASP A 46 11.15 3.67 0.07
CA ASP A 46 10.11 4.68 0.28
C ASP A 46 9.76 4.91 1.76
N LEU A 47 10.17 3.99 2.65
CA LEU A 47 9.85 4.07 4.08
C LEU A 47 10.32 5.39 4.70
N LYS A 48 11.54 5.84 4.43
CA LYS A 48 12.08 7.08 5.03
C LYS A 48 11.22 8.30 4.67
N ARG A 49 10.80 8.40 3.41
CA ARG A 49 9.95 9.49 2.92
C ARG A 49 8.56 9.44 3.55
N ILE A 50 7.95 8.26 3.57
CA ILE A 50 6.59 8.06 4.09
C ILE A 50 6.54 8.32 5.60
N LYS A 51 7.54 7.87 6.37
CA LYS A 51 7.65 8.18 7.80
C LYS A 51 7.70 9.69 8.06
N LYS A 52 8.46 10.45 7.26
CA LYS A 52 8.52 11.92 7.39
C LYS A 52 7.18 12.61 7.08
N GLN A 53 6.40 12.06 6.14
CA GLN A 53 5.11 12.62 5.74
C GLN A 53 3.97 12.27 6.69
N VAL A 54 4.11 11.22 7.49
CA VAL A 54 3.12 10.78 8.46
C VAL A 54 3.54 11.27 9.84
N ALA A 55 2.95 12.38 10.29
CA ALA A 55 3.24 13.01 11.59
C ALA A 55 2.99 12.11 12.82
N SER A 56 2.29 10.98 12.64
CA SER A 56 1.87 10.05 13.69
C SER A 56 2.82 8.86 13.91
N TYR A 57 4.06 8.92 13.41
CA TYR A 57 5.06 7.87 13.67
C TYR A 57 5.58 8.01 15.11
N LYS A 58 4.76 7.59 16.09
CA LYS A 58 5.13 7.52 17.50
C LYS A 58 5.74 6.16 17.81
#